data_AF-A0A1F4JJS4-F1
#
_entry.id   AF-A0A1F4JJS4-F1
#
_cell.length_a   1.000
_cell.length_b   1.000
_cell.length_c   1.000
_cell.angle_alpha   90.00
_cell.angle_beta   90.00
_cell.angle_gamma   90.00
#
_symmetry.space_group_name_H-M   'P 1'
#
loop_
_entity.id
_entity.type
_entity.pdbx_description
1 polymer ?
#
loop_
_entity_poly.entity_id
_entity_poly.type
_entity_poly.pdbx_seq_one_letter_code
_entity_poly.pdbx_strand_id
1 'polypeptide(L)'
;MASVSRYFYYYLIKQLGVFMAIFIAIGHIVGALIAFVTFSTGILMLARWEGERNQKFALQEMSLALGISVGELNNPEHESMVVHFAATKFSSELLRNRLSDLCGLVQTGWGWMGALIQVGILLGVIWYSVTDDISNTVHAWWITAVAFFFWISSALFALACKLLTGRFPGQARQARKMLAEVVEQRVVATDEAYIA
;
A
#
# COMPACT_ATOMS: atom_id res chain seq x y z
N MET A 1 1.32 63.11 -21.05
CA MET A 1 0.41 62.36 -20.14
C MET A 1 -0.13 61.06 -20.74
N ALA A 2 -0.50 60.99 -22.02
CA ALA A 2 -1.04 59.75 -22.62
C ALA A 2 -0.05 58.55 -22.68
N SER A 3 1.27 58.79 -22.74
CA SER A 3 2.28 57.72 -22.77
C SER A 3 2.43 57.00 -21.43
N VAL A 4 2.45 57.73 -20.31
CA VAL A 4 2.59 57.17 -18.94
C VAL A 4 1.43 56.23 -18.59
N SER A 5 0.22 56.55 -19.04
CA SER A 5 -0.97 55.70 -18.85
C SER A 5 -0.87 54.35 -19.57
N ARG A 6 -0.27 54.30 -20.78
CA ARG A 6 -0.09 53.03 -21.53
C ARG A 6 0.96 52.13 -20.89
N TYR A 7 2.07 52.69 -20.40
CA TYR A 7 3.10 51.91 -19.72
C TYR A 7 2.58 51.30 -18.40
N PHE A 8 1.81 52.08 -17.63
CA PHE A 8 1.18 51.58 -16.42
C PHE A 8 0.19 50.46 -16.69
N TYR A 9 -0.66 50.60 -17.72
CA TYR A 9 -1.61 49.56 -18.12
C TYR A 9 -0.93 48.27 -18.57
N TYR A 10 0.13 48.37 -19.39
CA TYR A 10 0.92 47.21 -19.83
C TYR A 10 1.60 46.49 -18.65
N TYR A 11 2.16 47.25 -17.70
CA TYR A 11 2.76 46.68 -16.50
C TYR A 11 1.73 45.95 -15.63
N LEU A 12 0.54 46.54 -15.44
CA LEU A 12 -0.55 45.93 -14.69
C LEU A 12 -1.03 44.62 -15.33
N ILE A 13 -1.23 44.59 -16.66
CA ILE A 13 -1.61 43.37 -17.39
C ILE A 13 -0.54 42.29 -17.25
N LYS A 14 0.73 42.66 -17.39
CA LYS A 14 1.85 41.70 -17.26
C LYS A 14 1.91 41.11 -15.85
N GLN A 15 1.75 41.93 -14.81
CA GLN A 15 1.67 41.48 -13.42
C GLN A 15 0.49 40.53 -13.22
N LEU A 16 -0.72 40.91 -13.67
CA LEU A 16 -1.91 40.05 -13.58
C LEU A 16 -1.72 38.70 -14.29
N GLY A 17 -1.09 38.70 -15.46
CA GLY A 17 -0.77 37.47 -16.20
C GLY A 17 0.18 36.55 -15.42
N VAL A 18 1.19 37.11 -14.76
CA VAL A 18 2.12 36.34 -13.90
C VAL A 18 1.40 35.74 -12.70
N PHE A 19 0.57 36.52 -12.00
CA PHE A 19 -0.21 35.99 -10.87
C PHE A 19 -1.14 34.85 -11.30
N MET A 20 -1.85 35.01 -12.43
CA MET A 20 -2.73 33.97 -12.95
C MET A 20 -1.96 32.68 -13.28
N ALA A 21 -0.78 32.77 -13.91
CA ALA A 21 0.06 31.62 -14.19
C ALA A 21 0.50 30.89 -12.91
N ILE A 22 0.87 31.63 -11.87
CA ILE A 22 1.26 31.07 -10.56
C ILE A 22 0.09 30.31 -9.94
N PHE A 23 -1.13 30.87 -9.94
CA PHE A 23 -2.31 30.19 -9.38
C PHE A 23 -2.64 28.89 -10.13
N ILE A 24 -2.52 28.89 -11.46
CA ILE A 24 -2.74 27.68 -12.28
C ILE A 24 -1.70 26.61 -11.92
N ALA A 25 -0.43 26.99 -11.79
CA ALA A 25 0.64 26.09 -11.39
C ALA A 25 0.44 25.48 -10.01
N ILE A 26 0.09 26.30 -9.01
CA ILE A 26 -0.27 25.82 -7.68
C ILE A 26 -1.46 24.87 -7.76
N GLY A 27 -2.47 25.20 -8.57
CA GLY A 27 -3.63 24.36 -8.83
C GLY A 27 -3.26 22.98 -9.38
N HIS A 28 -2.30 22.89 -10.31
CA HIS A 28 -1.82 21.62 -10.85
C HIS A 28 -1.12 20.76 -9.79
N ILE A 29 -0.21 21.35 -9.01
CA ILE A 29 0.54 20.61 -7.98
C ILE A 29 -0.42 20.14 -6.88
N VAL A 30 -1.20 21.06 -6.31
CA VAL A 30 -2.14 20.76 -5.22
C VAL A 30 -3.22 19.80 -5.69
N GLY A 31 -3.77 20.01 -6.89
CA GLY A 31 -4.77 19.13 -7.49
C GLY A 31 -4.25 17.70 -7.69
N ALA A 32 -3.04 17.54 -8.22
CA ALA A 32 -2.42 16.23 -8.39
C ALA A 32 -2.17 15.54 -7.04
N LEU A 33 -1.71 16.27 -6.02
CA LEU A 33 -1.51 15.74 -4.67
C LEU A 33 -2.82 15.29 -4.03
N ILE A 34 -3.89 16.09 -4.13
CA ILE A 34 -5.22 15.72 -3.62
C ILE A 34 -5.70 14.44 -4.32
N ALA A 35 -5.64 14.39 -5.65
CA ALA A 35 -6.05 13.22 -6.42
C ALA A 35 -5.25 11.96 -6.03
N PHE A 36 -3.94 12.10 -5.87
CA PHE A 36 -3.07 11.01 -5.42
C PHE A 36 -3.42 10.52 -4.02
N VAL A 37 -3.65 11.42 -3.06
CA VAL A 37 -4.05 11.06 -1.69
C VAL A 37 -5.40 10.35 -1.69
N THR A 38 -6.41 10.92 -2.36
CA THR A 38 -7.74 10.30 -2.48
C THR A 38 -7.66 8.90 -3.08
N PHE A 39 -6.90 8.74 -4.16
CA PHE A 39 -6.69 7.44 -4.80
C PHE A 39 -6.01 6.45 -3.85
N SER A 40 -4.95 6.88 -3.15
CA SER A 40 -4.21 6.04 -2.20
C SER A 40 -5.09 5.61 -1.01
N THR A 41 -5.92 6.52 -0.48
CA THR A 41 -6.91 6.19 0.55
C THR A 41 -7.90 5.13 0.06
N GLY A 42 -8.41 5.28 -1.17
CA GLY A 42 -9.29 4.28 -1.79
C GLY A 42 -8.65 2.90 -1.89
N ILE A 43 -7.38 2.84 -2.32
CA ILE A 43 -6.61 1.58 -2.36
C ILE A 43 -6.46 0.97 -0.96
N LEU A 44 -6.13 1.77 0.05
CA LEU A 44 -5.98 1.26 1.43
C LEU A 44 -7.29 0.69 1.98
N MET A 45 -8.42 1.35 1.70
CA MET A 45 -9.74 0.82 2.07
C MET A 45 -10.04 -0.50 1.37
N LEU A 46 -9.72 -0.61 0.08
CA LEU A 46 -9.88 -1.85 -0.69
C LEU A 46 -8.98 -2.97 -0.13
N ALA A 47 -7.72 -2.67 0.17
CA ALA A 47 -6.77 -3.62 0.75
C ALA A 47 -7.24 -4.13 2.12
N ARG A 48 -7.79 -3.24 2.95
CA ARG A 48 -8.40 -3.62 4.25
C ARG A 48 -9.59 -4.56 4.04
N TRP A 49 -10.51 -4.19 3.16
CA TRP A 49 -11.67 -5.04 2.85
C TRP A 49 -11.26 -6.42 2.32
N GLU A 50 -10.27 -6.46 1.44
CA GLU A 50 -9.71 -7.71 0.92
C GLU A 50 -9.08 -8.55 2.04
N GLY A 51 -8.35 -7.93 2.96
CA GLY A 51 -7.78 -8.57 4.14
C GLY A 51 -8.85 -9.21 5.03
N GLU A 52 -9.90 -8.45 5.39
CA GLU A 52 -11.03 -8.94 6.19
C GLU A 52 -11.75 -10.10 5.49
N ARG A 53 -11.97 -10.00 4.17
CA ARG A 53 -12.60 -11.06 3.38
C ARG A 53 -11.74 -12.32 3.36
N ASN A 54 -10.45 -12.19 3.11
CA ASN A 54 -9.52 -13.33 3.03
C ASN A 54 -9.33 -14.00 4.39
N GLN A 55 -9.34 -13.25 5.49
CA GLN A 55 -9.29 -13.78 6.85
C GLN A 55 -10.52 -14.66 7.13
N LYS A 56 -11.73 -14.20 6.78
CA LYS A 56 -12.96 -15.00 6.93
C LYS A 56 -12.88 -16.32 6.16
N PHE A 57 -12.39 -16.29 4.93
CA PHE A 57 -12.18 -17.52 4.14
C PHE A 57 -11.15 -18.46 4.79
N ALA A 58 -10.04 -17.92 5.30
CA ALA A 58 -9.03 -18.74 5.98
C ALA A 58 -9.57 -19.42 7.25
N LEU A 59 -10.40 -18.72 8.03
CA LEU A 59 -11.07 -19.28 9.21
C LEU A 59 -12.08 -20.36 8.84
N GLN A 60 -12.87 -20.16 7.76
CA GLN A 60 -13.79 -21.17 7.26
C GLN A 60 -13.05 -22.42 6.78
N GLU A 61 -11.96 -22.25 6.03
CA GLU A 61 -11.15 -23.37 5.56
C GLU A 61 -10.54 -24.15 6.73
N MET A 62 -10.07 -23.45 7.77
CA MET A 62 -9.55 -24.08 8.98
C MET A 62 -10.64 -24.82 9.76
N SER A 63 -11.82 -24.22 9.90
CA SER A 63 -13.00 -24.83 10.52
C SER A 63 -13.38 -26.14 9.82
N LEU A 64 -13.44 -26.13 8.48
CA LEU A 64 -13.73 -27.32 7.69
C LEU A 64 -12.65 -28.39 7.81
N ALA A 65 -11.36 -28.00 7.84
CA ALA A 65 -10.26 -28.93 7.93
C ALA A 65 -10.13 -29.60 9.30
N LEU A 66 -10.50 -28.89 10.37
CA LEU A 66 -10.42 -29.39 11.75
C LEU A 66 -11.72 -30.02 12.24
N GLY A 67 -12.84 -29.81 11.54
CA GLY A 67 -14.17 -30.25 12.00
C GLY A 67 -14.69 -29.46 13.20
N ILE A 68 -14.19 -28.25 13.43
CA ILE A 68 -14.51 -27.37 14.56
C ILE A 68 -15.24 -26.15 14.00
N SER A 69 -16.30 -25.67 14.66
CA SER A 69 -17.02 -24.50 14.15
C SER A 69 -16.15 -23.23 14.24
N VAL A 70 -16.37 -22.25 13.35
CA VAL A 70 -15.58 -21.00 13.35
C VAL A 70 -15.64 -20.27 14.71
N GLY A 71 -16.76 -20.35 15.43
CA GLY A 71 -16.92 -19.74 16.75
C GLY A 71 -16.09 -20.43 17.84
N GLU A 72 -15.77 -21.72 17.67
CA GLU A 72 -15.03 -22.54 18.62
C GLU A 72 -13.52 -22.58 18.32
N LEU A 73 -13.06 -22.08 17.17
CA LEU A 73 -11.64 -22.04 16.80
C LEU A 73 -10.78 -21.25 17.81
N ASN A 74 -11.38 -20.32 18.55
CA ASN A 74 -10.67 -19.51 19.55
C ASN A 74 -10.75 -20.11 20.97
N ASN A 75 -11.37 -21.28 21.14
CA ASN A 75 -11.45 -21.92 22.45
C ASN A 75 -10.06 -22.44 22.85
N PRO A 76 -9.62 -22.23 24.12
CA PRO A 76 -8.34 -22.72 24.61
C PRO A 76 -8.14 -24.24 24.41
N GLU A 77 -9.24 -25.00 24.42
CA GLU A 77 -9.27 -26.46 24.20
C GLU A 77 -8.83 -26.87 22.78
N HIS A 78 -9.09 -26.02 21.78
CA HIS A 78 -8.81 -26.30 20.38
C HIS A 78 -7.56 -25.58 19.85
N GLU A 79 -6.97 -24.70 20.66
CA GLU A 79 -5.87 -23.86 20.27
C GLU A 79 -4.64 -24.66 19.80
N SER A 80 -4.32 -25.77 20.47
CA SER A 80 -3.20 -26.65 20.07
C SER A 80 -3.41 -27.26 18.68
N MET A 81 -4.64 -27.65 18.34
CA MET A 81 -5.01 -28.17 17.02
C MET A 81 -4.92 -27.08 15.96
N VAL A 82 -5.39 -25.87 16.28
CA VAL A 82 -5.34 -24.69 15.40
C VAL A 82 -3.89 -24.30 15.11
N VAL A 83 -3.05 -24.23 16.15
CA VAL A 83 -1.61 -23.94 16.04
C VAL A 83 -0.91 -24.98 15.20
N HIS A 84 -1.15 -26.27 15.46
CA HIS A 84 -0.55 -27.37 14.70
C HIS A 84 -0.95 -27.33 13.21
N PHE A 85 -2.23 -27.08 12.92
CA PHE A 85 -2.72 -26.92 11.56
C PHE A 85 -2.06 -25.74 10.85
N ALA A 86 -2.01 -24.57 11.51
CA ALA A 86 -1.38 -23.38 10.96
C ALA A 86 0.12 -23.60 10.70
N ALA A 87 0.84 -24.23 11.65
CA ALA A 87 2.27 -24.56 11.52
C ALA A 87 2.52 -25.47 10.31
N THR A 88 1.70 -26.51 10.15
CA THR A 88 1.82 -27.46 9.04
C THR A 88 1.52 -26.79 7.70
N LYS A 89 0.42 -26.03 7.63
CA LYS A 89 -0.04 -25.38 6.40
C LYS A 89 0.91 -24.26 5.95
N PHE A 90 1.45 -23.47 6.88
CA PHE A 90 2.31 -22.32 6.58
C PHE A 90 3.81 -22.60 6.77
N SER A 91 4.18 -23.87 6.96
CA SER A 91 5.56 -24.33 7.09
C SER A 91 6.49 -23.77 6.01
N SER A 92 7.70 -23.39 6.40
CA SER A 92 8.75 -22.96 5.48
C SER A 92 9.24 -24.08 4.58
N GLU A 93 8.98 -25.35 4.90
CA GLU A 93 9.45 -26.48 4.09
C GLU A 93 8.67 -26.64 2.78
N LEU A 94 7.46 -26.10 2.71
CA LEU A 94 6.65 -26.15 1.50
C LEU A 94 7.16 -25.13 0.48
N LEU A 95 7.61 -25.61 -0.70
CA LEU A 95 8.10 -24.74 -1.78
C LEU A 95 7.11 -23.65 -2.19
N ARG A 96 5.80 -23.96 -2.21
CA ARG A 96 4.74 -22.98 -2.49
C ARG A 96 4.76 -21.80 -1.49
N ASN A 97 5.15 -22.05 -0.25
CA ASN A 97 5.20 -21.05 0.81
C ASN A 97 6.43 -20.16 0.64
N ARG A 98 7.59 -20.76 0.36
CA ARG A 98 8.82 -20.02 0.03
C ARG A 98 8.61 -19.12 -1.20
N LEU A 99 7.93 -19.63 -2.23
CA LEU A 99 7.61 -18.84 -3.43
C LEU A 99 6.65 -17.68 -3.12
N SER A 100 5.60 -17.92 -2.33
CA SER A 100 4.70 -16.86 -1.85
C SER A 100 5.46 -15.80 -1.03
N ASP A 101 6.41 -16.21 -0.18
CA ASP A 101 7.24 -15.31 0.61
C ASP A 101 8.16 -14.45 -0.27
N LEU A 102 8.80 -15.06 -1.28
CA LEU A 102 9.62 -14.36 -2.26
C LEU A 102 8.79 -13.36 -3.07
N CYS A 103 7.59 -13.76 -3.51
CA CYS A 103 6.66 -12.85 -4.17
C CYS A 103 6.29 -11.67 -3.26
N GLY A 104 6.08 -11.91 -1.97
CA GLY A 104 5.83 -10.83 -0.99
C GLY A 104 7.00 -9.86 -0.87
N LEU A 105 8.24 -10.36 -0.89
CA LEU A 105 9.44 -9.51 -0.88
C LEU A 105 9.57 -8.69 -2.17
N VAL A 106 9.37 -9.32 -3.33
CA VAL A 106 9.38 -8.64 -4.64
C VAL A 106 8.30 -7.57 -4.69
N GLN A 107 7.08 -7.87 -4.25
CA GLN A 107 5.98 -6.90 -4.24
C GLN A 107 6.27 -5.74 -3.28
N THR A 108 6.89 -6.01 -2.13
CA THR A 108 7.33 -4.95 -1.20
C THR A 108 8.34 -4.04 -1.88
N GLY A 109 9.39 -4.60 -2.49
CA GLY A 109 10.41 -3.84 -3.22
C GLY A 109 9.81 -3.03 -4.39
N TRP A 110 8.85 -3.62 -5.11
CA TRP A 110 8.13 -2.95 -6.19
C TRP A 110 7.34 -1.74 -5.68
N GLY A 111 6.67 -1.86 -4.52
CA GLY A 111 5.99 -0.76 -3.86
C GLY A 111 6.93 0.39 -3.48
N TRP A 112 8.09 0.07 -2.89
CA TRP A 112 9.12 1.06 -2.58
C TRP A 112 9.63 1.79 -3.82
N MET A 113 9.88 1.05 -4.91
CA MET A 113 10.31 1.65 -6.17
C MET A 113 9.27 2.63 -6.72
N GLY A 114 7.98 2.27 -6.68
CA GLY A 114 6.90 3.17 -7.09
C GLY A 114 6.85 4.46 -6.27
N ALA A 115 7.01 4.36 -4.95
CA ALA A 115 7.05 5.52 -4.07
C ALA A 115 8.25 6.43 -4.36
N LEU A 116 9.44 5.86 -4.57
CA LEU A 116 10.64 6.63 -4.91
C LEU A 116 10.51 7.37 -6.24
N ILE A 117 9.93 6.73 -7.26
CA ILE A 117 9.67 7.39 -8.56
C ILE A 117 8.69 8.55 -8.40
N GLN A 118 7.62 8.38 -7.61
CA GLN A 118 6.65 9.46 -7.36
C GLN A 118 7.29 10.66 -6.66
N VAL A 119 8.13 10.41 -5.65
CA VAL A 119 8.89 11.48 -4.97
C VAL A 119 9.84 12.16 -5.95
N GLY A 120 10.54 11.40 -6.79
CA GLY A 120 11.42 11.93 -7.82
C GLY A 120 10.69 12.83 -8.83
N ILE A 121 9.49 12.43 -9.26
CA ILE A 121 8.64 13.25 -10.14
C ILE A 121 8.26 14.56 -9.45
N LEU A 122 7.80 14.51 -8.20
CA LEU A 122 7.40 15.72 -7.48
C LEU A 122 8.57 16.70 -7.32
N LEU A 123 9.73 16.20 -6.89
CA LEU A 123 10.94 17.01 -6.74
C LEU A 123 11.41 17.58 -8.08
N GLY A 124 11.37 16.77 -9.14
CA GLY A 124 11.70 17.21 -10.49
C GLY A 124 10.77 18.31 -10.98
N VAL A 125 9.46 18.15 -10.83
CA VAL A 125 8.46 19.17 -11.21
C VAL A 125 8.70 20.47 -10.46
N ILE A 126 8.92 20.42 -9.14
CA ILE A 126 9.20 21.62 -8.35
C ILE A 126 10.49 22.29 -8.84
N TRP A 127 11.55 21.52 -9.05
CA TRP A 127 12.83 22.04 -9.53
C TRP A 127 12.72 22.72 -10.89
N TYR A 128 12.13 22.06 -11.89
CA TYR A 128 11.98 22.62 -13.24
C TYR A 128 10.98 23.78 -13.29
N SER A 129 9.98 23.80 -12.41
CA SER A 129 9.06 24.94 -12.32
C SER A 129 9.73 26.19 -11.76
N VAL A 130 10.76 26.03 -10.92
CA VAL A 130 11.53 27.16 -10.36
C VAL A 130 12.67 27.59 -11.29
N THR A 131 13.32 26.65 -11.96
CA THR A 131 14.55 26.90 -12.74
C THR A 131 14.32 27.21 -14.20
N ASP A 132 13.23 26.72 -14.80
CA ASP A 132 12.97 26.83 -16.24
C ASP A 132 11.65 27.55 -16.51
N ASP A 133 10.51 26.86 -16.40
CA ASP A 133 9.20 27.43 -16.71
C ASP A 133 8.07 26.84 -15.86
N ILE A 134 7.12 27.70 -15.49
CA ILE A 134 5.96 27.38 -14.64
C ILE A 134 5.01 26.36 -15.32
N SER A 135 5.00 26.28 -16.64
CA SER A 135 4.18 25.30 -17.37
C SER A 135 4.55 23.84 -17.07
N ASN A 136 5.77 23.58 -16.58
CA ASN A 136 6.20 22.24 -16.15
C ASN A 136 5.37 21.68 -14.99
N THR A 137 4.63 22.52 -14.26
CA THR A 137 3.74 22.08 -13.17
C THR A 137 2.64 21.11 -13.62
N VAL A 138 2.25 21.12 -14.90
CA VAL A 138 1.30 20.15 -15.46
C VAL A 138 1.79 18.70 -15.28
N HIS A 139 3.11 18.49 -15.24
CA HIS A 139 3.71 17.17 -15.07
C HIS A 139 3.53 16.59 -13.66
N ALA A 140 3.04 17.37 -12.69
CA ALA A 140 2.68 16.84 -11.36
C ALA A 140 1.65 15.70 -11.44
N TRP A 141 0.78 15.71 -12.45
CA TRP A 141 -0.22 14.65 -12.68
C TRP A 141 0.37 13.27 -12.99
N TRP A 142 1.66 13.20 -13.39
CA TRP A 142 2.34 11.93 -13.57
C TRP A 142 2.42 11.11 -12.28
N ILE A 143 2.40 11.75 -11.11
CA ILE A 143 2.37 11.06 -9.81
C ILE A 143 1.15 10.12 -9.74
N THR A 144 -0.02 10.60 -10.15
CA THR A 144 -1.26 9.81 -10.15
C THR A 144 -1.21 8.69 -11.19
N ALA A 145 -0.72 8.97 -12.40
CA ALA A 145 -0.58 7.97 -13.46
C ALA A 145 0.37 6.82 -13.04
N VAL A 146 1.51 7.18 -12.44
CA VAL A 146 2.48 6.22 -11.91
C VAL A 146 1.87 5.42 -10.76
N ALA A 147 1.16 6.06 -9.82
CA ALA A 147 0.46 5.37 -8.75
C ALA A 147 -0.53 4.32 -9.28
N PHE A 148 -1.31 4.68 -10.30
CA PHE A 148 -2.26 3.78 -10.93
C PHE A 148 -1.57 2.58 -11.61
N PHE A 149 -0.48 2.83 -12.35
CA PHE A 149 0.32 1.79 -12.98
C PHE A 149 0.87 0.79 -11.95
N PHE A 150 1.53 1.29 -10.89
CA PHE A 150 2.09 0.44 -9.84
C PHE A 150 1.03 -0.35 -9.09
N TRP A 151 -0.16 0.23 -8.88
CA TRP A 151 -1.28 -0.47 -8.28
C TRP A 151 -1.78 -1.62 -9.15
N ILE A 152 -2.05 -1.37 -10.44
CA ILE A 152 -2.49 -2.42 -11.38
C ILE A 152 -1.46 -3.52 -11.50
N SER A 153 -0.18 -3.17 -11.73
CA SER A 153 0.86 -4.17 -11.91
C SER A 153 1.05 -5.02 -10.65
N SER A 154 0.94 -4.42 -9.46
CA SER A 154 0.96 -5.15 -8.19
C SER A 154 -0.23 -6.08 -8.03
N ALA A 155 -1.44 -5.63 -8.40
CA ALA A 155 -2.64 -6.45 -8.33
C ALA A 155 -2.56 -7.66 -9.29
N LEU A 156 -2.10 -7.44 -10.52
CA LEU A 156 -1.88 -8.52 -11.50
C LEU A 156 -0.80 -9.49 -11.03
N PHE A 157 0.30 -8.99 -10.46
CA PHE A 157 1.35 -9.82 -9.90
C PHE A 157 0.86 -10.65 -8.71
N ALA A 158 0.06 -10.07 -7.81
CA ALA A 158 -0.53 -10.78 -6.69
C ALA A 158 -1.50 -11.87 -7.16
N LEU A 159 -2.29 -11.60 -8.20
CA LEU A 159 -3.15 -12.62 -8.83
C LEU A 159 -2.33 -13.75 -9.44
N ALA A 160 -1.25 -13.44 -10.16
CA ALA A 160 -0.35 -14.44 -10.73
C ALA A 160 0.30 -15.30 -9.62
N CYS A 161 0.78 -14.69 -8.54
CA CYS A 161 1.29 -15.42 -7.38
C CYS A 161 0.22 -16.35 -6.78
N LYS A 162 -1.02 -15.86 -6.66
CA LYS A 162 -2.14 -16.66 -6.16
C LYS A 162 -2.46 -17.85 -7.07
N LEU A 163 -2.46 -17.66 -8.39
CA LEU A 163 -2.71 -18.74 -9.34
C LEU A 163 -1.59 -19.79 -9.31
N LEU A 164 -0.33 -19.36 -9.18
CA LEU A 164 0.82 -20.27 -9.19
C LEU A 164 1.01 -21.03 -7.86
N THR A 165 0.81 -20.35 -6.74
CA THR A 165 1.13 -20.91 -5.40
C THR A 165 -0.11 -21.32 -4.61
N GLY A 166 -1.30 -20.92 -5.06
CA GLY A 166 -2.54 -21.00 -4.29
C GLY A 166 -2.63 -19.96 -3.17
N ARG A 167 -1.67 -19.02 -3.07
CA ARG A 167 -1.52 -18.09 -1.95
C ARG A 167 -1.19 -16.69 -2.41
N PHE A 168 -1.66 -15.70 -1.64
CA PHE A 168 -1.29 -14.32 -1.88
C PHE A 168 0.19 -14.08 -1.53
N PRO A 169 0.84 -13.07 -2.13
CA PRO A 169 2.22 -12.72 -1.82
C PRO A 169 2.41 -12.43 -0.32
N GLY A 170 3.40 -13.07 0.31
CA GLY A 170 3.75 -12.86 1.72
C GLY A 170 2.77 -13.45 2.76
N GLN A 171 1.68 -14.08 2.32
CA GLN A 171 0.65 -14.62 3.22
C GLN A 171 1.22 -15.66 4.20
N ALA A 172 2.11 -16.55 3.73
CA ALA A 172 2.70 -17.57 4.60
C ALA A 172 3.62 -16.98 5.66
N ARG A 173 4.44 -15.98 5.30
CA ARG A 173 5.26 -15.22 6.25
C ARG A 173 4.42 -14.51 7.30
N GLN A 174 3.32 -13.86 6.91
CA GLN A 174 2.43 -13.19 7.87
C GLN A 174 1.80 -14.19 8.85
N ALA A 175 1.29 -15.31 8.35
CA ALA A 175 0.71 -16.36 9.19
C ALA A 175 1.74 -16.93 10.20
N ARG A 176 2.98 -17.15 9.77
CA ARG A 176 4.06 -17.60 10.69
C ARG A 176 4.41 -16.56 11.76
N LYS A 177 4.38 -15.27 11.44
CA LYS A 177 4.61 -14.20 12.42
C LYS A 177 3.51 -14.19 13.48
N MET A 178 2.25 -14.22 13.05
CA MET A 178 1.11 -14.29 13.97
C MET A 178 1.17 -15.54 14.85
N LEU A 179 1.59 -16.69 14.28
CA LEU A 179 1.77 -17.91 15.04
C LEU A 179 2.88 -17.79 16.10
N ALA A 180 4.00 -17.17 15.76
CA ALA A 180 5.09 -16.93 16.70
C ALA A 180 4.66 -16.03 17.86
N GLU A 181 3.90 -14.97 17.59
CA GLU A 181 3.34 -14.07 18.61
C GLU A 181 2.41 -14.83 19.58
N VAL A 182 1.56 -15.74 19.09
CA VAL A 182 0.69 -16.58 19.94
C VAL A 182 1.52 -17.52 20.84
N VAL A 183 2.58 -18.13 20.29
CA VAL A 183 3.46 -19.02 21.07
C VAL A 183 4.25 -18.24 22.13
N GLU A 184 4.75 -17.05 21.80
CA GLU A 184 5.48 -16.19 22.73
C GLU A 184 4.59 -15.75 23.90
N GLN A 185 3.36 -15.32 23.61
CA GLN A 185 2.36 -14.98 24.64
C GLN A 185 2.08 -16.16 25.59
N ARG A 186 2.09 -17.40 25.09
CA ARG A 186 1.94 -18.60 25.92
C ARG A 186 3.11 -18.84 26.86
N VAL A 187 4.34 -18.68 26.37
CA VAL A 187 5.54 -18.85 27.21
C VAL A 187 5.49 -17.87 28.38
N VAL A 188 5.22 -16.60 28.10
CA VAL A 188 5.11 -15.56 29.13
C VAL A 188 3.99 -15.87 30.14
N ALA A 189 2.79 -16.25 29.69
CA ALA A 189 1.69 -16.57 30.58
C ALA A 189 1.97 -17.80 31.47
N THR A 190 2.73 -18.77 30.97
CA THR A 190 3.12 -19.96 31.73
C THR A 190 4.17 -19.61 32.80
N ASP A 191 5.11 -18.72 32.48
CA ASP A 191 6.13 -18.24 33.42
C ASP A 191 5.50 -17.42 34.56
N GLU A 192 4.50 -16.57 34.27
CA GLU A 192 3.76 -15.81 35.30
C GLU A 192 2.96 -16.74 36.23
N ALA A 193 2.33 -17.79 35.69
CA ALA A 193 1.60 -18.77 36.49
C ALA A 193 2.50 -19.64 37.38
N TYR A 194 3.80 -19.74 37.07
CA TYR A 194 4.77 -20.48 37.89
C TYR A 194 5.38 -19.63 39.02
N ILE A 195 5.31 -18.30 38.90
CA ILE A 195 5.86 -17.36 39.88
C ILE A 195 4.82 -16.96 40.95
N ALA A 196 3.52 -17.13 40.67
CA ALA A 196 2.40 -16.85 41.58
C ALA A 196 2.10 -18.02 42.54
#